data_AF-A0AB39T9S0-F1
#
_entry.id   AF-A0AB39T9S0-F1
#
_cell.length_a   1.000
_cell.length_b   1.000
_cell.length_c   1.000
_cell.angle_alpha   90.00
_cell.angle_beta   90.00
_cell.angle_gamma   90.00
#
_symmetry.space_group_name_H-M   'P 1'
#
loop_
_entity.id
_entity.type
_entity.pdbx_description
1 polymer ?
#
loop_
_entity_poly.entity_id
_entity_poly.type
_entity_poly.pdbx_seq_one_letter_code
_entity_poly.pdbx_strand_id
1 'polypeptide(L)'
;MDEATPNTPSLPVEWPPTAIPGQPTAPPPAADPEGVEVLDLLRDAIRRYVVMPSDEALTATTLWAAATHLQTVWQHAPRLAVVGPAKRCGKSRLLEVLIEAVHEPLITVNASAAAIFRSIGEGNPPTLLVDEVDTIFGSAKVAEKNEEMRGLLNAGHQRNRPTLRVTGPNHEVVKFDTFAMAALAGIGDLPDTIMDRSVVIRMRRRAETEKVSAWRYGRDDLTVRELRTRLAAWLASVREKALALEPKMPVEDRAADTWAPLISVADLAGGHWPVLARTACTAMTDYEAGRDEDGGLKIRILADIRRAFASEGDQPAIRTGRLLEILNADPEAPWAEHSPNGLTPRGLQILLQDYGIKSANRRFPGGHQAKGFTRAQFTDAWTRYCPPEATATLPVEPGA
;
A
#
# COMPACT_ATOMS: atom_id res chain seq x y z
N MET A 1 -49.64 -38.44 -5.67
CA MET A 1 -50.10 -37.26 -6.43
C MET A 1 -49.86 -36.08 -5.50
N ASP A 2 -48.61 -35.74 -5.23
CA ASP A 2 -47.70 -34.96 -6.08
C ASP A 2 -48.31 -33.63 -6.50
N GLU A 3 -47.88 -32.56 -5.83
CA GLU A 3 -47.62 -31.30 -6.51
C GLU A 3 -46.38 -30.66 -5.88
N ALA A 4 -45.24 -30.96 -6.51
CA ALA A 4 -43.95 -30.36 -6.25
C ALA A 4 -43.98 -28.89 -6.69
N THR A 5 -43.65 -27.98 -5.79
CA THR A 5 -43.37 -26.58 -6.14
C THR A 5 -42.14 -26.51 -7.05
N PRO A 6 -42.18 -25.74 -8.15
CA PRO A 6 -41.10 -25.71 -9.13
C PRO A 6 -39.86 -25.05 -8.56
N ASN A 7 -38.80 -25.85 -8.47
CA ASN A 7 -37.44 -25.44 -8.19
C ASN A 7 -36.98 -24.55 -9.36
N THR A 8 -37.01 -23.23 -9.19
CA THR A 8 -36.44 -22.31 -10.18
C THR A 8 -34.92 -22.33 -9.98
N PRO A 9 -34.12 -22.79 -10.95
CA PRO A 9 -32.67 -22.75 -10.80
C PRO A 9 -32.24 -21.28 -10.76
N SER A 10 -31.66 -20.87 -9.62
CA SER A 10 -30.92 -19.63 -9.52
C SER A 10 -29.77 -19.68 -10.52
N LEU A 11 -29.88 -18.89 -11.59
CA LEU A 11 -28.78 -18.68 -12.53
C LEU A 11 -27.58 -18.10 -11.76
N PRO A 12 -26.35 -18.56 -12.02
CA PRO A 12 -25.17 -17.96 -11.42
C PRO A 12 -25.06 -16.50 -11.88
N VAL A 13 -24.96 -15.58 -10.92
CA VAL A 13 -24.62 -14.18 -11.19
C VAL A 13 -23.20 -14.18 -11.74
N GLU A 14 -23.06 -13.96 -13.05
CA GLU A 14 -21.76 -13.78 -13.68
C GLU A 14 -21.10 -12.50 -13.18
N TRP A 15 -19.83 -12.65 -12.81
CA TRP A 15 -18.93 -11.61 -12.34
C TRP A 15 -18.02 -11.16 -13.50
N PRO A 16 -17.69 -9.86 -13.65
CA PRO A 16 -18.07 -8.71 -12.81
C PRO A 16 -19.39 -8.04 -13.27
N PRO A 17 -20.08 -7.28 -12.38
CA PRO A 17 -21.32 -6.59 -12.75
C PRO A 17 -21.04 -5.44 -13.73
N THR A 18 -21.60 -5.54 -14.93
CA THR A 18 -21.63 -4.42 -15.89
C THR A 18 -22.50 -3.31 -15.31
N ALA A 19 -21.96 -2.12 -15.09
CA ALA A 19 -22.73 -0.97 -14.64
C ALA A 19 -23.83 -0.64 -15.66
N ILE A 20 -25.09 -0.67 -15.23
CA ILE A 20 -26.23 -0.23 -16.05
C ILE A 20 -26.26 1.30 -16.00
N PRO A 21 -26.11 2.02 -17.12
CA PRO A 21 -26.23 3.48 -17.13
C PRO A 21 -27.63 3.91 -16.70
N GLY A 22 -27.73 4.71 -15.63
CA GLY A 22 -29.00 5.32 -15.20
C GLY A 22 -29.53 4.92 -13.82
N GLN A 23 -28.82 4.13 -13.01
CA GLN A 23 -29.19 3.98 -11.60
C GLN A 23 -28.88 5.26 -10.81
N PRO A 24 -29.81 5.75 -9.96
CA PRO A 24 -29.51 6.84 -9.05
C PRO A 24 -28.39 6.42 -8.10
N THR A 25 -27.27 7.13 -8.15
CA THR A 25 -26.26 7.07 -7.09
C THR A 25 -26.95 7.39 -5.78
N ALA A 26 -26.87 6.50 -4.79
CA ALA A 26 -27.37 6.78 -3.45
C ALA A 26 -26.89 8.17 -3.01
N PRO A 27 -27.75 8.99 -2.39
CA PRO A 27 -27.33 10.30 -1.92
C PRO A 27 -26.11 10.14 -1.00
N PRO A 28 -25.14 11.06 -1.06
CA PRO A 28 -23.99 11.01 -0.17
C PRO A 28 -24.47 10.89 1.28
N PRO A 29 -23.78 10.11 2.13
CA PRO A 29 -24.19 9.92 3.51
C PRO A 29 -24.38 11.28 4.18
N ALA A 30 -25.50 11.43 4.91
CA ALA A 30 -25.78 12.66 5.64
C ALA A 30 -24.61 12.96 6.59
N ALA A 31 -24.11 14.19 6.55
CA ALA A 31 -22.98 14.60 7.37
C ALA A 31 -23.30 14.44 8.87
N ASP A 32 -22.37 13.86 9.61
CA ASP A 32 -22.34 13.89 11.07
C ASP A 32 -21.59 15.17 11.50
N PRO A 33 -22.27 16.19 12.02
CA PRO A 33 -21.64 17.48 12.30
C PRO A 33 -20.47 17.38 13.28
N GLU A 34 -20.57 16.50 14.27
CA GLU A 34 -19.51 16.27 15.26
C GLU A 34 -18.29 15.62 14.60
N GLY A 35 -18.54 14.61 13.76
CA GLY A 35 -17.48 13.94 13.00
C GLY A 35 -16.73 14.86 12.05
N VAL A 36 -17.46 15.69 11.30
CA VAL A 36 -16.86 16.68 10.39
C VAL A 36 -15.99 17.67 11.17
N GLU A 37 -16.54 18.25 12.25
CA GLU A 37 -15.85 19.28 13.02
C GLU A 37 -14.59 18.74 13.72
N VAL A 38 -14.67 17.57 14.37
CA VAL A 38 -13.51 17.04 15.11
C VAL A 38 -12.37 16.62 14.18
N LEU A 39 -12.69 16.09 12.99
CA LEU A 39 -11.68 15.79 11.98
C LEU A 39 -11.06 17.06 11.40
N ASP A 40 -11.85 18.11 11.17
CA ASP A 40 -11.33 19.42 10.71
C ASP A 40 -10.35 20.02 11.74
N LEU A 41 -10.73 20.00 13.02
CA LEU A 41 -9.88 20.48 14.10
C LEU A 41 -8.58 19.67 14.21
N LEU A 42 -8.64 18.35 14.06
CA LEU A 42 -7.44 17.51 14.04
C LEU A 42 -6.55 17.81 12.81
N ARG A 43 -7.16 17.97 11.63
CA ARG A 43 -6.46 18.33 10.39
C ARG A 43 -5.71 19.66 10.55
N ASP A 44 -6.37 20.65 11.12
CA ASP A 44 -5.77 21.96 11.38
C ASP A 44 -4.69 21.92 12.47
N ALA A 45 -4.86 21.09 13.49
CA ALA A 45 -3.83 20.87 14.50
C ALA A 45 -2.56 20.27 13.89
N ILE A 46 -2.67 19.27 13.01
CA ILE A 46 -1.51 18.68 12.31
C ILE A 46 -0.85 19.74 11.41
N ARG A 47 -1.64 20.45 10.58
CA ARG A 47 -1.15 21.50 9.68
C ARG A 47 -0.43 22.63 10.42
N ARG A 48 -0.87 22.97 11.64
CA ARG A 48 -0.26 24.04 12.45
C ARG A 48 1.19 23.75 12.81
N TYR A 49 1.57 22.48 13.00
CA TYR A 49 2.89 22.11 13.51
C TYR A 49 3.77 21.36 12.50
N VAL A 50 3.17 20.82 11.44
CA VAL A 50 3.85 19.99 10.43
C VAL A 50 3.58 20.56 9.04
N VAL A 51 4.64 20.79 8.28
CA VAL A 51 4.53 21.04 6.83
C VAL A 51 4.34 19.69 6.16
N MET A 52 3.10 19.38 5.79
CA MET A 52 2.77 18.15 5.05
C MET A 52 3.19 18.29 3.58
N PRO A 53 3.59 17.19 2.90
CA PRO A 53 4.07 17.26 1.52
C PRO A 53 2.96 17.62 0.52
N SER A 54 1.71 17.32 0.85
CA SER A 54 0.53 17.71 0.08
C SER A 54 -0.71 17.74 0.99
N ASP A 55 -1.82 18.26 0.46
CA ASP A 55 -3.09 18.30 1.17
C ASP A 55 -3.72 16.89 1.29
N GLU A 56 -3.45 16.00 0.33
CA GLU A 56 -3.80 14.58 0.36
C GLU A 56 -3.09 13.86 1.49
N ALA A 57 -1.77 14.08 1.66
CA ALA A 57 -1.01 13.50 2.75
C ALA A 57 -1.50 13.97 4.13
N LEU A 58 -1.90 15.24 4.23
CA LEU A 58 -2.53 15.78 5.43
C LEU A 58 -3.88 15.10 5.73
N THR A 59 -4.74 14.94 4.73
CA THR A 59 -6.02 14.23 4.85
C THR A 59 -5.78 12.78 5.28
N ALA A 60 -4.89 12.07 4.61
CA ALA A 60 -4.58 10.67 4.87
C ALA A 60 -4.06 10.47 6.30
N THR A 61 -3.16 11.35 6.76
CA THR A 61 -2.63 11.32 8.13
C THR A 61 -3.72 11.58 9.18
N THR A 62 -4.63 12.52 8.90
CA THR A 62 -5.75 12.84 9.79
C THR A 62 -6.69 11.65 9.94
N LEU A 63 -7.10 11.06 8.82
CA LEU A 63 -7.98 9.88 8.79
C LEU A 63 -7.29 8.64 9.37
N TRP A 64 -5.99 8.47 9.13
CA TRP A 64 -5.22 7.36 9.71
C TRP A 64 -5.20 7.48 11.24
N ALA A 65 -4.95 8.68 11.78
CA ALA A 65 -4.99 8.91 13.22
C ALA A 65 -6.37 8.62 13.82
N ALA A 66 -7.44 9.04 13.16
CA ALA A 66 -8.81 8.71 13.57
C ALA A 66 -9.10 7.20 13.50
N ALA A 67 -8.65 6.52 12.43
CA ALA A 67 -8.84 5.08 12.26
C ALA A 67 -8.24 4.26 13.42
N THR A 68 -7.17 4.73 14.08
CA THR A 68 -6.58 4.04 15.24
C THR A 68 -7.57 3.81 16.39
N HIS A 69 -8.53 4.72 16.60
CA HIS A 69 -9.52 4.63 17.69
C HIS A 69 -10.60 3.59 17.42
N LEU A 70 -10.77 3.16 16.17
CA LEU A 70 -11.68 2.10 15.76
C LEU A 70 -10.94 0.85 15.30
N GLN A 71 -9.66 0.70 15.65
CA GLN A 71 -8.88 -0.42 15.15
C GLN A 71 -9.50 -1.78 15.43
N THR A 72 -10.25 -1.95 16.54
CA THR A 72 -10.98 -3.18 16.90
C THR A 72 -12.08 -3.58 15.93
N VAL A 73 -12.52 -2.64 15.09
CA VAL A 73 -13.56 -2.83 14.07
C VAL A 73 -12.95 -3.27 12.73
N TRP A 74 -11.74 -2.83 12.43
CA TRP A 74 -11.14 -3.02 11.10
C TRP A 74 -10.58 -4.42 10.89
N GLN A 75 -10.75 -4.97 9.69
CA GLN A 75 -10.07 -6.21 9.27
C GLN A 75 -8.55 -6.02 9.11
N HIS A 76 -8.13 -4.82 8.71
CA HIS A 76 -6.75 -4.46 8.45
C HIS A 76 -6.30 -3.30 9.34
N ALA A 77 -5.05 -3.36 9.79
CA ALA A 77 -4.39 -2.31 10.55
C ALA A 77 -3.31 -1.67 9.67
N PRO A 78 -3.67 -0.60 8.92
CA PRO A 78 -2.78 -0.01 7.94
C PRO A 78 -1.58 0.62 8.62
N ARG A 79 -0.42 0.45 8.01
CA ARG A 79 0.81 1.10 8.45
C ARG A 79 0.82 2.54 7.94
N LEU A 80 1.49 3.43 8.65
CA LEU A 80 1.79 4.78 8.19
C LEU A 80 3.30 4.89 8.00
N ALA A 81 3.75 4.89 6.75
CA ALA A 81 5.18 5.02 6.44
C ALA A 81 5.51 6.51 6.31
N VAL A 82 6.12 7.10 7.33
CA VAL A 82 6.56 8.50 7.35
C VAL A 82 8.02 8.55 6.91
N VAL A 83 8.24 8.56 5.60
CA VAL A 83 9.57 8.45 4.99
C VAL A 83 10.06 9.79 4.44
N GLY A 84 11.35 9.94 4.21
CA GLY A 84 11.89 11.12 3.54
C GLY A 84 13.35 10.95 3.18
N PRO A 85 13.86 11.73 2.21
CA PRO A 85 15.18 11.51 1.62
C PRO A 85 16.33 11.87 2.56
N ALA A 86 16.06 12.62 3.63
CA ALA A 86 17.10 13.10 4.54
C ALA A 86 16.57 13.35 5.97
N LYS A 87 17.53 13.65 6.86
CA LYS A 87 17.26 14.23 8.17
C LYS A 87 16.60 15.61 8.03
N ARG A 88 15.88 16.02 9.08
CA ARG A 88 15.22 17.34 9.20
C ARG A 88 14.10 17.61 8.18
N CYS A 89 13.37 16.57 7.78
CA CYS A 89 12.16 16.69 6.94
C CYS A 89 10.86 16.74 7.75
N GLY A 90 10.92 16.92 9.08
CA GLY A 90 9.71 17.00 9.92
C GLY A 90 9.09 15.67 10.36
N LYS A 91 9.72 14.51 10.06
CA LYS A 91 9.23 13.18 10.42
C LYS A 91 8.98 13.00 11.93
N SER A 92 9.98 13.26 12.77
CA SER A 92 9.84 13.15 14.23
C SER A 92 8.81 14.14 14.78
N ARG A 93 8.69 15.35 14.18
CA ARG A 93 7.63 16.31 14.55
C ARG A 93 6.24 15.77 14.20
N LEU A 94 6.08 15.08 13.07
CA LEU A 94 4.81 14.44 12.76
C LEU A 94 4.48 13.35 13.79
N LEU A 95 5.45 12.51 14.16
CA LEU A 95 5.24 11.52 15.23
C LEU A 95 4.91 12.18 16.58
N GLU A 96 5.57 13.28 16.97
CA GLU A 96 5.26 14.05 18.18
C GLU A 96 3.79 14.50 18.24
N VAL A 97 3.22 14.94 17.12
CA VAL A 97 1.81 15.32 17.04
C VAL A 97 0.91 14.08 17.08
N LEU A 98 1.26 13.02 16.33
CA LEU A 98 0.48 11.79 16.28
C LEU A 98 0.40 11.08 17.63
N ILE A 99 1.47 11.10 18.42
CA ILE A 99 1.49 10.59 19.80
C ILE A 99 0.28 11.11 20.59
N GLU A 100 -0.05 12.39 20.41
CA GLU A 100 -1.12 13.02 21.17
C GLU A 100 -2.50 12.84 20.54
N ALA A 101 -2.58 12.40 19.28
CA ALA A 101 -3.82 12.27 18.52
C ALA A 101 -4.34 10.82 18.41
N VAL A 102 -3.45 9.82 18.42
CA VAL A 102 -3.81 8.40 18.18
C VAL A 102 -4.31 7.68 19.43
N HIS A 103 -4.96 6.55 19.22
CA HIS A 103 -5.37 5.63 20.27
C HIS A 103 -4.18 5.02 21.00
N GLU A 104 -4.16 5.14 22.33
CA GLU A 104 -3.20 4.50 23.26
C GLU A 104 -1.77 4.40 22.68
N PRO A 105 -1.07 5.54 22.51
CA PRO A 105 0.21 5.58 21.83
C PRO A 105 1.28 4.78 22.57
N LEU A 106 1.95 3.87 21.86
CA LEU A 106 3.14 3.17 22.32
C LEU A 106 4.35 3.59 21.47
N ILE A 107 5.21 4.40 22.05
CA ILE A 107 6.36 5.00 21.36
C ILE A 107 7.61 4.15 21.60
N THR A 108 8.39 3.94 20.55
CA THR A 108 9.71 3.32 20.66
C THR A 108 10.66 3.82 19.57
N VAL A 109 11.96 3.75 19.86
CA VAL A 109 13.03 4.10 18.90
C VAL A 109 13.88 2.85 18.58
N ASN A 110 13.95 1.88 19.50
CA ASN A 110 14.77 0.67 19.33
C ASN A 110 14.28 -0.48 20.24
N ALA A 111 12.96 -0.75 20.25
CA ALA A 111 12.43 -1.91 20.97
C ALA A 111 12.76 -3.21 20.24
N SER A 112 13.13 -4.24 20.99
CA SER A 112 13.23 -5.59 20.44
C SER A 112 11.86 -6.09 20.00
N ALA A 113 11.80 -6.97 19.00
CA ALA A 113 10.53 -7.57 18.57
C ALA A 113 9.81 -8.27 19.75
N ALA A 114 10.57 -8.92 20.63
CA ALA A 114 10.06 -9.54 21.86
C ALA A 114 9.41 -8.55 22.85
N ALA A 115 9.88 -7.31 22.93
CA ALA A 115 9.23 -6.28 23.73
C ALA A 115 7.91 -5.87 23.08
N ILE A 116 7.91 -5.60 21.77
CA ILE A 116 6.70 -5.19 21.04
C ILE A 116 5.62 -6.27 21.07
N PHE A 117 5.95 -7.55 20.85
CA PHE A 117 4.98 -8.67 20.93
C PHE A 117 4.23 -8.70 22.27
N ARG A 118 4.90 -8.36 23.37
CA ARG A 118 4.28 -8.36 24.71
C ARG A 118 3.49 -7.09 24.99
N SER A 119 3.82 -5.99 24.32
CA SER A 119 3.15 -4.71 24.50
C SER A 119 1.88 -4.56 23.66
N ILE A 120 1.71 -5.33 22.58
CA ILE A 120 0.49 -5.30 21.77
C ILE A 120 -0.73 -5.74 22.60
N GLY A 121 -0.57 -6.76 23.44
CA GLY A 121 -1.66 -7.28 24.27
C GLY A 121 -2.79 -7.93 23.46
N GLU A 122 -3.88 -8.27 24.15
CA GLU A 122 -5.07 -8.89 23.54
C GLU A 122 -6.22 -7.88 23.44
N GLY A 123 -7.05 -8.00 22.40
CA GLY A 123 -8.30 -7.24 22.27
C GLY A 123 -8.14 -5.88 21.58
N ASN A 124 -7.78 -4.84 22.34
CA ASN A 124 -7.65 -3.46 21.86
C ASN A 124 -6.19 -2.98 21.97
N PRO A 125 -5.38 -3.20 20.93
CA PRO A 125 -3.94 -3.01 21.01
C PRO A 125 -3.55 -1.52 20.97
N PRO A 126 -2.37 -1.13 21.49
CA PRO A 126 -1.90 0.25 21.36
C PRO A 126 -1.53 0.60 19.91
N THR A 127 -1.51 1.89 19.59
CA THR A 127 -0.93 2.35 18.31
C THR A 127 0.59 2.41 18.44
N LEU A 128 1.31 1.65 17.62
CA LEU A 128 2.76 1.64 17.64
C LEU A 128 3.30 2.88 16.90
N LEU A 129 4.23 3.62 17.50
CA LEU A 129 4.95 4.70 16.84
C LEU A 129 6.45 4.43 16.95
N VAL A 130 7.08 4.10 15.83
CA VAL A 130 8.51 3.77 15.75
C VAL A 130 9.25 4.87 15.02
N ASP A 131 10.09 5.62 15.73
CA ASP A 131 11.01 6.59 15.12
C ASP A 131 12.36 5.94 14.77
N GLU A 132 13.11 6.57 13.87
CA GLU A 132 14.42 6.12 13.40
C GLU A 132 14.45 4.66 12.89
N VAL A 133 13.40 4.23 12.17
CA VAL A 133 13.32 2.86 11.63
C VAL A 133 14.41 2.56 10.60
N ASP A 134 15.10 3.58 10.08
CA ASP A 134 16.31 3.38 9.27
C ASP A 134 17.47 2.74 10.07
N THR A 135 17.45 2.79 11.40
CA THR A 135 18.38 2.00 12.24
C THR A 135 18.05 0.49 12.21
N ILE A 136 16.82 0.13 11.85
CA ILE A 136 16.30 -1.24 11.78
C ILE A 136 16.32 -1.76 10.34
N PHE A 137 16.04 -0.90 9.35
CA PHE A 137 15.84 -1.28 7.95
C PHE A 137 16.66 -0.49 6.92
N GLY A 138 17.51 0.45 7.33
CA GLY A 138 18.19 1.40 6.42
C GLY A 138 19.29 0.80 5.52
N SER A 139 19.58 -0.49 5.62
CA SER A 139 20.38 -1.21 4.62
C SER A 139 19.95 -2.67 4.55
N ALA A 140 20.14 -3.32 3.40
CA ALA A 140 19.79 -4.74 3.21
C ALA A 140 20.38 -5.64 4.31
N LYS A 141 21.65 -5.44 4.67
CA LYS A 141 22.34 -6.20 5.72
C LYS A 141 21.72 -6.02 7.12
N VAL A 142 21.19 -4.83 7.41
CA VAL A 142 20.55 -4.55 8.72
C VAL A 142 19.11 -5.08 8.70
N ALA A 143 18.41 -4.94 7.58
CA ALA A 143 17.06 -5.48 7.41
C ALA A 143 17.05 -7.03 7.55
N GLU A 144 18.01 -7.73 6.96
CA GLU A 144 18.18 -9.20 7.11
C GLU A 144 18.38 -9.64 8.57
N LYS A 145 18.95 -8.78 9.41
CA LYS A 145 19.11 -9.07 10.86
C LYS A 145 17.84 -8.79 11.65
N ASN A 146 16.90 -8.04 11.09
CA ASN A 146 15.66 -7.61 11.71
C ASN A 146 14.42 -8.23 11.05
N GLU A 147 14.59 -9.40 10.43
CA GLU A 147 13.50 -10.17 9.80
C GLU A 147 12.33 -10.44 10.75
N GLU A 148 12.62 -10.64 12.03
CA GLU A 148 11.59 -10.83 13.04
C GLU A 148 10.69 -9.58 13.18
N MET A 149 11.30 -8.40 13.20
CA MET A 149 10.56 -7.13 13.27
C MET A 149 9.74 -6.90 12.00
N ARG A 150 10.32 -7.19 10.82
CA ARG A 150 9.61 -7.14 9.54
C ARG A 150 8.42 -8.09 9.52
N GLY A 151 8.61 -9.32 9.98
CA GLY A 151 7.57 -10.34 10.11
C GLY A 151 6.44 -9.90 11.04
N LEU A 152 6.77 -9.31 12.19
CA LEU A 152 5.79 -8.73 13.12
C LEU A 152 4.96 -7.63 12.45
N LEU A 153 5.61 -6.64 11.82
CA LEU A 153 4.93 -5.52 11.17
C LEU A 153 4.04 -6.00 10.01
N ASN A 154 4.50 -6.97 9.23
CA ASN A 154 3.74 -7.55 8.12
C ASN A 154 2.54 -8.37 8.60
N ALA A 155 2.73 -9.22 9.62
CA ALA A 155 1.67 -10.06 10.18
C ALA A 155 0.58 -9.21 10.82
N GLY A 156 0.99 -8.17 11.56
CA GLY A 156 0.07 -7.29 12.26
C GLY A 156 -0.83 -6.44 11.37
N HIS A 157 -0.61 -6.42 10.04
CA HIS A 157 -1.49 -5.72 9.12
C HIS A 157 -2.86 -6.40 8.99
N GLN A 158 -2.95 -7.71 9.15
CA GLN A 158 -4.18 -8.48 9.00
C GLN A 158 -4.57 -9.12 10.33
N ARG A 159 -5.85 -9.10 10.69
CA ARG A 159 -6.37 -9.81 11.87
C ARG A 159 -6.05 -11.30 11.86
N ASN A 160 -6.00 -11.88 13.06
CA ASN A 160 -5.89 -13.32 13.29
C ASN A 160 -4.62 -13.95 12.67
N ARG A 161 -3.50 -13.21 12.66
CA ARG A 161 -2.17 -13.67 12.25
C ARG A 161 -1.19 -13.68 13.44
N PRO A 162 -1.43 -14.48 14.51
CA PRO A 162 -0.57 -14.48 15.67
C PRO A 162 0.81 -15.05 15.33
N THR A 163 1.84 -14.60 16.03
CA THR A 163 3.17 -15.18 15.98
C THR A 163 3.31 -16.23 17.08
N LEU A 164 3.91 -17.38 16.76
CA LEU A 164 4.26 -18.41 17.73
C LEU A 164 5.71 -18.21 18.18
N ARG A 165 5.94 -18.23 19.50
CA ARG A 165 7.27 -18.18 20.09
C ARG A 165 7.40 -19.20 21.20
N VAL A 166 8.57 -19.83 21.25
CA VAL A 166 8.96 -20.67 22.39
C VAL A 166 9.46 -19.75 23.50
N THR A 167 8.92 -19.87 24.70
CA THR A 167 9.27 -19.02 25.84
C THR A 167 9.53 -19.83 27.11
N GLY A 168 10.31 -19.25 28.02
CA GLY A 168 10.62 -19.83 29.33
C GLY A 168 11.57 -21.03 29.30
N PRO A 169 11.99 -21.51 30.49
CA PRO A 169 12.90 -22.65 30.63
C PRO A 169 12.26 -23.98 30.21
N ASN A 170 10.91 -24.05 30.17
CA ASN A 170 10.16 -25.25 29.79
C ASN A 170 9.90 -25.35 28.28
N HIS A 171 10.39 -24.41 27.48
CA HIS A 171 10.18 -24.35 26.03
C HIS A 171 8.70 -24.41 25.61
N GLU A 172 7.84 -23.66 26.30
CA GLU A 172 6.41 -23.62 26.00
C GLU A 172 6.13 -22.74 24.78
N VAL A 173 5.28 -23.22 23.89
CA VAL A 173 4.85 -22.47 22.71
C VAL A 173 3.75 -21.50 23.12
N VAL A 174 4.04 -20.21 23.03
CA VAL A 174 3.12 -19.12 23.35
C VAL A 174 2.72 -18.39 22.06
N LYS A 175 1.44 -18.05 21.97
CA LYS A 175 0.85 -17.21 20.91
C LYS A 175 0.95 -15.75 21.33
N PHE A 176 1.48 -14.92 20.44
CA PHE A 176 1.48 -13.47 20.60
C PHE A 176 0.64 -12.84 19.49
N ASP A 177 -0.31 -12.00 19.88
CA ASP A 177 -1.06 -11.18 18.93
C ASP A 177 -0.14 -10.14 18.30
N THR A 178 -0.36 -9.90 17.01
CA THR A 178 0.48 -9.01 16.20
C THR A 178 -0.31 -7.83 15.64
N PHE A 179 -1.64 -7.93 15.64
CA PHE A 179 -2.52 -6.94 15.06
C PHE A 179 -2.41 -5.62 15.82
N ALA A 180 -1.96 -4.57 15.14
CA ALA A 180 -1.86 -3.21 15.69
C ALA A 180 -1.61 -2.23 14.55
N MET A 181 -2.22 -1.05 14.59
CA MET A 181 -1.84 0.04 13.70
C MET A 181 -0.45 0.56 14.08
N ALA A 182 0.37 0.91 13.10
CA ALA A 182 1.74 1.37 13.36
C ALA A 182 2.18 2.49 12.42
N ALA A 183 2.75 3.55 12.99
CA ALA A 183 3.49 4.58 12.27
C ALA A 183 5.00 4.30 12.34
N LEU A 184 5.66 4.35 11.19
CA LEU A 184 7.08 4.02 11.02
C LEU A 184 7.78 5.21 10.37
N ALA A 185 8.67 5.88 11.09
CA ALA A 185 9.39 7.04 10.58
C ALA A 185 10.86 6.74 10.31
N GLY A 186 11.33 7.02 9.09
CA GLY A 186 12.68 6.66 8.67
C GLY A 186 13.24 7.48 7.51
N ILE A 187 14.54 7.33 7.26
CA ILE A 187 15.20 7.85 6.05
C ILE A 187 15.12 6.80 4.94
N GLY A 188 14.73 7.25 3.74
CA GLY A 188 14.53 6.35 2.60
C GLY A 188 13.29 5.48 2.73
N ASP A 189 13.15 4.54 1.81
CA ASP A 189 12.02 3.62 1.79
C ASP A 189 12.18 2.48 2.81
N LEU A 190 11.04 2.00 3.30
CA LEU A 190 10.97 0.80 4.13
C LEU A 190 11.01 -0.44 3.21
N PRO A 191 11.23 -1.65 3.74
CA PRO A 191 11.11 -2.86 2.94
C PRO A 191 9.77 -2.92 2.20
N ASP A 192 9.77 -3.32 0.92
CA ASP A 192 8.60 -3.27 0.03
C ASP A 192 7.36 -3.92 0.63
N THR A 193 7.54 -5.04 1.35
CA THR A 193 6.42 -5.72 2.03
C THR A 193 5.72 -4.84 3.07
N ILE A 194 6.43 -3.91 3.70
CA ILE A 194 5.85 -2.94 4.64
C ILE A 194 5.24 -1.79 3.84
N MET A 195 5.93 -1.28 2.81
CA MET A 195 5.43 -0.18 1.96
C MET A 195 4.09 -0.53 1.33
N ASP A 196 3.95 -1.75 0.80
CA ASP A 196 2.71 -2.31 0.24
C ASP A 196 1.52 -2.34 1.23
N ARG A 197 1.78 -2.29 2.53
CA ARG A 197 0.79 -2.32 3.63
C ARG A 197 0.64 -0.94 4.29
N SER A 198 1.22 0.10 3.68
CA SER A 198 1.35 1.43 4.25
C SER A 198 0.61 2.48 3.45
N VAL A 199 0.02 3.44 4.16
CA VAL A 199 -0.21 4.79 3.64
C VAL A 199 1.13 5.52 3.72
N VAL A 200 1.69 5.90 2.57
CA VAL A 200 3.05 6.46 2.47
C VAL A 200 3.01 7.98 2.52
N ILE A 201 3.63 8.58 3.55
CA ILE A 201 3.81 10.01 3.72
C ILE A 201 5.26 10.37 3.40
N ARG A 202 5.51 10.81 2.15
CA ARG A 202 6.84 11.22 1.69
C ARG A 202 7.19 12.64 2.10
N MET A 203 7.73 12.77 3.30
CA MET A 203 8.15 14.05 3.88
C MET A 203 9.32 14.67 3.09
N ARG A 204 9.27 15.99 2.93
CA ARG A 204 10.32 16.80 2.31
C ARG A 204 10.83 17.87 3.27
N ARG A 205 12.02 18.41 3.01
CA ARG A 205 12.48 19.58 3.76
C ARG A 205 11.55 20.75 3.49
N ARG A 206 11.11 21.42 4.56
CA ARG A 206 10.33 22.65 4.44
C ARG A 206 11.14 23.72 3.70
N ALA A 207 10.47 24.47 2.84
CA ALA A 207 11.01 25.69 2.25
C ALA A 207 11.08 26.82 3.28
N GLU A 208 11.89 27.85 3.03
CA GLU A 208 11.99 29.02 3.92
C GLU A 208 10.67 29.80 4.02
N THR A 209 9.82 29.70 3.00
CA THR A 209 8.49 30.31 2.92
C THR A 209 7.43 29.54 3.70
N GLU A 210 7.64 28.25 3.96
CA GLU A 210 6.68 27.39 4.68
C GLU A 210 6.89 27.56 6.19
N LYS A 211 5.96 28.28 6.83
CA LYS A 211 6.00 28.55 8.27
C LYS A 211 5.04 27.62 9.02
N VAL A 212 5.52 27.09 10.14
CA VAL A 212 4.73 26.33 11.11
C VAL A 212 4.95 26.89 12.50
N SER A 213 3.98 26.66 13.38
CA SER A 213 4.09 27.01 14.78
C SER A 213 5.11 26.11 15.48
N ALA A 214 5.83 26.65 16.46
CA ALA A 214 6.73 25.86 17.28
C ALA A 214 5.93 25.04 18.29
N TRP A 215 6.09 23.71 18.27
CA TRP A 215 5.52 22.81 19.28
C TRP A 215 6.10 23.10 20.67
N ARG A 216 5.22 23.13 21.66
CA ARG A 216 5.54 23.35 23.08
C ARG A 216 4.84 22.27 23.92
N TYR A 217 5.66 21.42 24.54
CA TYR A 217 5.21 20.44 25.52
C TYR A 217 4.61 21.13 26.76
N GLY A 218 3.58 20.53 27.34
CA GLY A 218 2.74 21.07 28.41
C GLY A 218 1.66 22.06 27.95
N ARG A 219 1.60 22.43 26.66
CA ARG A 219 0.60 23.36 26.12
C ARG A 219 -0.07 22.79 24.88
N ASP A 220 0.72 22.55 23.83
CA ASP A 220 0.18 22.17 22.52
C ASP A 220 -0.25 20.70 22.51
N ASP A 221 0.45 19.83 23.26
CA ASP A 221 0.08 18.44 23.50
C ASP A 221 -1.26 18.32 24.23
N LEU A 222 -1.53 19.16 25.23
CA LEU A 222 -2.81 19.16 25.95
C LEU A 222 -3.99 19.44 25.01
N THR A 223 -3.85 20.45 24.14
CA THR A 223 -4.88 20.75 23.13
C THR A 223 -5.12 19.58 22.18
N VAL A 224 -4.07 18.89 21.73
CA VAL A 224 -4.24 17.72 20.86
C VAL A 224 -4.85 16.54 21.62
N ARG A 225 -4.54 16.34 22.91
CA ARG A 225 -5.17 15.32 23.77
C ARG A 225 -6.65 15.57 24.02
N GLU A 226 -7.07 16.82 24.12
CA GLU A 226 -8.49 17.20 24.19
C GLU A 226 -9.20 16.81 22.88
N LEU A 227 -8.61 17.12 21.73
CA LEU A 227 -9.12 16.68 20.42
C LEU A 227 -9.17 15.15 20.31
N ARG A 228 -8.15 14.44 20.79
CA ARG A 228 -8.13 12.98 20.85
C ARG A 228 -9.30 12.43 21.66
N THR A 229 -9.62 13.05 22.79
CA THR A 229 -10.72 12.63 23.66
C THR A 229 -12.07 12.83 22.96
N ARG A 230 -12.26 13.99 22.32
CA ARG A 230 -13.47 14.29 21.52
C ARG A 230 -13.61 13.32 20.33
N LEU A 231 -12.51 13.07 19.62
CA LEU A 231 -12.45 12.15 18.50
C LEU A 231 -12.80 10.72 18.91
N ALA A 232 -12.23 10.23 20.01
CA ALA A 232 -12.52 8.91 20.56
C ALA A 232 -13.99 8.78 20.99
N ALA A 233 -14.56 9.81 21.60
CA ALA A 233 -15.98 9.82 22.01
C ALA A 233 -16.92 9.74 20.79
N TRP A 234 -16.68 10.55 19.76
CA TRP A 234 -17.44 10.48 18.52
C TRP A 234 -17.30 9.11 17.85
N LEU A 235 -16.07 8.61 17.67
CA LEU A 235 -15.83 7.32 17.03
C LEU A 235 -16.46 6.16 17.78
N ALA A 236 -16.44 6.18 19.12
CA ALA A 236 -17.16 5.20 19.93
C ALA A 236 -18.67 5.22 19.67
N SER A 237 -19.26 6.40 19.45
CA SER A 237 -20.69 6.54 19.16
C SER A 237 -21.10 5.97 17.79
N VAL A 238 -20.17 5.93 16.82
CA VAL A 238 -20.41 5.40 15.47
C VAL A 238 -19.83 4.00 15.25
N ARG A 239 -19.30 3.36 16.30
CA ARG A 239 -18.62 2.05 16.23
C ARG A 239 -19.47 0.95 15.58
N GLU A 240 -20.75 0.86 15.92
CA GLU A 240 -21.64 -0.16 15.35
C GLU A 240 -21.93 0.09 13.86
N LYS A 241 -22.03 1.37 13.44
CA LYS A 241 -22.13 1.72 12.02
C LYS A 241 -20.85 1.35 11.29
N ALA A 242 -19.69 1.56 11.91
CA ALA A 242 -18.39 1.22 11.35
C ALA A 242 -18.23 -0.29 11.09
N LEU A 243 -18.76 -1.14 11.98
CA LEU A 243 -18.73 -2.61 11.83
C LEU A 243 -19.52 -3.11 10.62
N ALA A 244 -20.61 -2.42 10.27
CA ALA A 244 -21.48 -2.80 9.16
C ALA A 244 -21.13 -2.09 7.84
N LEU A 245 -20.15 -1.18 7.86
CA LEU A 245 -19.85 -0.33 6.71
C LEU A 245 -18.93 -1.05 5.72
N GLU A 246 -19.38 -1.12 4.46
CA GLU A 246 -18.56 -1.52 3.32
C GLU A 246 -18.31 -0.29 2.43
N PRO A 247 -17.16 0.40 2.56
CA PRO A 247 -16.90 1.61 1.80
C PRO A 247 -16.67 1.29 0.32
N LYS A 248 -17.18 2.14 -0.57
CA LYS A 248 -16.83 2.07 -2.00
C LYS A 248 -15.39 2.55 -2.20
N MET A 249 -14.52 1.64 -2.61
CA MET A 249 -13.10 1.88 -2.81
C MET A 249 -12.78 2.35 -4.25
N PRO A 250 -11.86 3.31 -4.42
CA PRO A 250 -11.39 3.75 -5.75
C PRO A 250 -10.19 2.96 -6.27
N VAL A 251 -9.68 2.03 -5.48
CA VAL A 251 -8.52 1.17 -5.77
C VAL A 251 -8.86 -0.28 -5.40
N GLU A 252 -8.04 -1.23 -5.84
CA GLU A 252 -8.24 -2.66 -5.62
C GLU A 252 -7.14 -3.28 -4.76
N ASP A 253 -7.28 -4.57 -4.46
CA ASP A 253 -6.30 -5.41 -3.76
C ASP A 253 -5.79 -4.80 -2.44
N ARG A 254 -4.48 -4.84 -2.23
CA ARG A 254 -3.85 -4.45 -0.97
C ARG A 254 -3.94 -2.94 -0.72
N ALA A 255 -4.04 -2.14 -1.78
CA ALA A 255 -4.29 -0.70 -1.64
C ALA A 255 -5.70 -0.48 -1.06
N ALA A 256 -6.70 -1.25 -1.50
CA ALA A 256 -8.04 -1.20 -0.93
C ALA A 256 -8.04 -1.62 0.54
N ASP A 257 -7.36 -2.74 0.88
CA ASP A 257 -7.24 -3.21 2.27
C ASP A 257 -6.62 -2.16 3.19
N THR A 258 -5.60 -1.44 2.70
CA THR A 258 -4.87 -0.40 3.45
C THR A 258 -5.70 0.87 3.64
N TRP A 259 -6.43 1.29 2.61
CA TRP A 259 -7.19 2.55 2.64
C TRP A 259 -8.62 2.41 3.20
N ALA A 260 -9.17 1.20 3.26
CA ALA A 260 -10.55 0.98 3.71
C ALA A 260 -10.83 1.57 5.10
N PRO A 261 -9.96 1.41 6.13
CA PRO A 261 -10.20 2.04 7.44
C PRO A 261 -10.29 3.58 7.37
N LEU A 262 -9.48 4.22 6.52
CA LEU A 262 -9.46 5.67 6.38
C LEU A 262 -10.72 6.16 5.66
N ILE A 263 -11.11 5.48 4.58
CA ILE A 263 -12.33 5.81 3.82
C ILE A 263 -13.58 5.54 4.66
N SER A 264 -13.61 4.48 5.46
CA SER A 264 -14.70 4.21 6.40
C SER A 264 -14.88 5.35 7.41
N VAL A 265 -13.81 5.86 8.02
CA VAL A 265 -13.90 7.02 8.92
C VAL A 265 -14.45 8.25 8.20
N ALA A 266 -13.99 8.49 6.97
CA ALA A 266 -14.45 9.61 6.16
C ALA A 266 -15.94 9.49 5.80
N ASP A 267 -16.40 8.30 5.42
CA ASP A 267 -17.80 8.02 5.10
C ASP A 267 -18.72 8.12 6.33
N LEU A 268 -18.22 7.75 7.52
CA LEU A 268 -18.95 7.94 8.78
C LEU A 268 -19.11 9.41 9.17
N ALA A 269 -18.10 10.25 8.90
CA ALA A 269 -18.19 11.69 9.09
C ALA A 269 -19.11 12.35 8.05
N GLY A 270 -19.04 11.90 6.79
CA GLY A 270 -19.74 12.54 5.69
C GLY A 270 -19.21 13.94 5.38
N GLY A 271 -20.06 14.81 4.82
CA GLY A 271 -19.63 16.15 4.41
C GLY A 271 -18.56 16.10 3.32
N HIS A 272 -17.46 16.82 3.49
CA HIS A 272 -16.38 16.88 2.50
C HIS A 272 -15.35 15.74 2.65
N TRP A 273 -15.34 15.03 3.77
CA TRP A 273 -14.37 13.97 4.07
C TRP A 273 -14.38 12.80 3.08
N PRO A 274 -15.55 12.25 2.66
CA PRO A 274 -15.61 11.15 1.68
C PRO A 274 -14.90 11.45 0.36
N VAL A 275 -14.99 12.70 -0.09
CA VAL A 275 -14.34 13.16 -1.33
C VAL A 275 -12.84 13.32 -1.11
N LEU A 276 -12.43 14.02 -0.04
CA LEU A 276 -11.00 14.19 0.27
C LEU A 276 -10.29 12.85 0.45
N ALA A 277 -10.92 11.88 1.11
CA ALA A 277 -10.34 10.56 1.37
C ALA A 277 -10.10 9.78 0.07
N ARG A 278 -11.07 9.77 -0.84
CA ARG A 278 -10.96 9.07 -2.14
C ARG A 278 -9.96 9.76 -3.06
N THR A 279 -9.97 11.10 -3.12
CA THR A 279 -8.95 11.86 -3.85
C THR A 279 -7.55 11.56 -3.33
N ALA A 280 -7.36 11.56 -2.01
CA ALA A 280 -6.08 11.23 -1.41
C ALA A 280 -5.65 9.79 -1.69
N CYS A 281 -6.59 8.84 -1.59
CA CYS A 281 -6.35 7.43 -1.89
C CYS A 281 -5.83 7.24 -3.32
N THR A 282 -6.56 7.73 -4.32
CA THR A 282 -6.16 7.63 -5.73
C THR A 282 -4.82 8.32 -5.97
N ALA A 283 -4.68 9.59 -5.60
CA ALA A 283 -3.48 10.37 -5.89
C ALA A 283 -2.22 9.78 -5.25
N MET A 284 -2.31 9.31 -4.00
CA MET A 284 -1.16 8.75 -3.29
C MET A 284 -0.84 7.33 -3.77
N THR A 285 -1.84 6.50 -4.04
CA THR A 285 -1.60 5.16 -4.60
C THR A 285 -1.02 5.22 -6.01
N ASP A 286 -1.52 6.10 -6.87
CA ASP A 286 -0.99 6.31 -8.23
C ASP A 286 0.46 6.80 -8.18
N TYR A 287 0.77 7.70 -7.24
CA TYR A 287 2.13 8.19 -7.04
C TYR A 287 3.09 7.08 -6.61
N GLU A 288 2.68 6.19 -5.69
CA GLU A 288 3.53 5.06 -5.29
C GLU A 288 3.67 4.01 -6.40
N ALA A 289 2.60 3.73 -7.15
CA ALA A 289 2.65 2.84 -8.31
C ALA A 289 3.60 3.36 -9.40
N GLY A 290 3.64 4.68 -9.62
CA GLY A 290 4.58 5.31 -10.55
C GLY A 290 6.05 5.32 -10.07
N ARG A 291 6.30 5.04 -8.79
CA ARG A 291 7.64 5.00 -8.18
C ARG A 291 8.22 3.60 -8.00
N ASP A 292 7.44 2.57 -8.26
CA ASP A 292 7.95 1.21 -8.33
C ASP A 292 8.81 1.08 -9.60
N GLU A 293 10.00 1.69 -9.60
CA GLU A 293 10.94 1.66 -10.74
C GLU A 293 11.43 0.23 -10.99
N ASP A 294 11.55 -0.60 -9.95
CA ASP A 294 11.96 -2.01 -10.07
C ASP A 294 10.82 -2.89 -10.62
N GLY A 295 9.58 -2.71 -10.15
CA GLY A 295 8.39 -3.33 -10.74
C GLY A 295 8.12 -2.81 -12.15
N GLY A 296 8.28 -1.51 -12.36
CA GLY A 296 8.20 -0.85 -13.66
C GLY A 296 9.25 -1.37 -14.64
N LEU A 297 10.49 -1.60 -14.20
CA LEU A 297 11.53 -2.22 -15.01
C LEU A 297 11.21 -3.70 -15.31
N LYS A 298 10.71 -4.46 -14.32
CA LYS A 298 10.26 -5.85 -14.49
C LYS A 298 9.01 -5.98 -15.36
N ILE A 299 8.13 -4.99 -15.42
CA ILE A 299 6.97 -4.97 -16.32
C ILE A 299 7.39 -4.51 -17.71
N ARG A 300 8.23 -3.47 -17.79
CA ARG A 300 8.78 -2.95 -19.05
C ARG A 300 9.57 -4.03 -19.79
N ILE A 301 10.38 -4.85 -19.10
CA ILE A 301 11.08 -5.96 -19.75
C ILE A 301 10.10 -6.98 -20.33
N LEU A 302 8.94 -7.25 -19.70
CA LEU A 302 7.92 -8.14 -20.28
C LEU A 302 7.32 -7.53 -21.55
N ALA A 303 7.00 -6.24 -21.52
CA ALA A 303 6.48 -5.51 -22.69
C ALA A 303 7.50 -5.48 -23.84
N ASP A 304 8.77 -5.26 -23.53
CA ASP A 304 9.86 -5.19 -24.51
C ASP A 304 10.19 -6.56 -25.08
N ILE A 305 10.14 -7.63 -24.28
CA ILE A 305 10.21 -9.00 -24.78
C ILE A 305 9.02 -9.30 -25.70
N ARG A 306 7.81 -8.82 -25.40
CA ARG A 306 6.65 -8.98 -26.29
C ARG A 306 6.91 -8.32 -27.65
N ARG A 307 7.44 -7.08 -27.64
CA ARG A 307 7.84 -6.37 -28.86
C ARG A 307 8.95 -7.12 -29.62
N ALA A 308 9.92 -7.70 -28.91
CA ALA A 308 10.99 -8.49 -29.52
C ALA A 308 10.48 -9.78 -30.19
N PHE A 309 9.52 -10.48 -29.58
CA PHE A 309 8.85 -11.62 -30.21
C PHE A 309 8.07 -11.19 -31.46
N ALA A 310 7.35 -10.07 -31.41
CA ALA A 310 6.63 -9.53 -32.56
C ALA A 310 7.59 -9.16 -33.71
N SER A 311 8.74 -8.53 -33.42
CA SER A 311 9.74 -8.18 -34.44
C SER A 311 10.37 -9.39 -35.13
N GLU A 312 10.38 -10.54 -34.47
CA GLU A 312 10.87 -11.80 -35.03
C GLU A 312 9.75 -12.65 -35.67
N GLY A 313 8.57 -12.06 -35.89
CA GLY A 313 7.43 -12.73 -36.53
C GLY A 313 6.68 -13.69 -35.61
N ASP A 314 6.62 -13.39 -34.30
CA ASP A 314 5.91 -14.18 -33.29
C ASP A 314 6.35 -15.65 -33.23
N GLN A 315 7.64 -15.90 -33.45
CA GLN A 315 8.21 -17.25 -33.39
C GLN A 315 7.90 -17.96 -32.06
N PRO A 316 7.68 -19.28 -32.07
CA PRO A 316 7.33 -20.03 -30.86
C PRO A 316 8.44 -20.02 -29.80
N ALA A 317 9.68 -19.77 -30.20
CA ALA A 317 10.83 -19.63 -29.30
C ALA A 317 11.88 -18.67 -29.86
N ILE A 318 12.58 -17.98 -28.96
CA ILE A 318 13.71 -17.10 -29.29
C ILE A 318 14.94 -17.51 -28.48
N ARG A 319 16.12 -17.45 -29.10
CA ARG A 319 17.41 -17.68 -28.42
C ARG A 319 17.69 -16.55 -27.44
N THR A 320 18.23 -16.86 -26.26
CA THR A 320 18.56 -15.84 -25.24
C THR A 320 19.53 -14.79 -25.81
N GLY A 321 20.52 -15.21 -26.60
CA GLY A 321 21.44 -14.27 -27.26
C GLY A 321 20.71 -13.31 -28.20
N ARG A 322 19.84 -13.84 -29.08
CA ARG A 322 19.06 -13.03 -30.01
C ARG A 322 18.11 -12.07 -29.30
N LEU A 323 17.45 -12.53 -28.24
CA LEU A 323 16.58 -11.67 -27.43
C LEU A 323 17.36 -10.52 -26.79
N LEU A 324 18.55 -10.78 -26.25
CA LEU A 324 19.41 -9.74 -25.68
C LEU A 324 19.95 -8.77 -26.74
N GLU A 325 20.26 -9.25 -27.96
CA GLU A 325 20.62 -8.37 -29.07
C GLU A 325 19.51 -7.37 -29.38
N ILE A 326 18.26 -7.83 -29.47
CA ILE A 326 17.11 -6.96 -29.76
C ILE A 326 16.88 -5.97 -28.62
N LEU A 327 16.88 -6.44 -27.37
CA LEU A 327 16.63 -5.60 -26.20
C LEU A 327 17.72 -4.52 -26.03
N ASN A 328 19.00 -4.87 -26.21
CA ASN A 328 20.10 -3.91 -26.09
C ASN A 328 20.22 -2.98 -27.32
N ALA A 329 19.55 -3.28 -28.43
CA ALA A 329 19.58 -2.44 -29.63
C ALA A 329 18.54 -1.30 -29.62
N ASP A 330 17.57 -1.33 -28.70
CA ASP A 330 16.57 -0.27 -28.54
C ASP A 330 17.17 0.92 -27.76
N PRO A 331 17.45 2.07 -28.42
CA PRO A 331 18.08 3.22 -27.76
C PRO A 331 17.11 3.96 -26.83
N GLU A 332 15.80 3.72 -26.93
CA GLU A 332 14.80 4.31 -26.04
C GLU A 332 14.57 3.45 -24.79
N ALA A 333 15.09 2.23 -24.76
CA ALA A 333 14.99 1.31 -23.64
C ALA A 333 16.24 1.31 -22.74
N PRO A 334 16.09 1.09 -21.42
CA PRO A 334 17.20 1.19 -20.46
C PRO A 334 18.16 -0.02 -20.53
N TRP A 335 17.95 -0.96 -21.45
CA TRP A 335 18.64 -2.25 -21.44
C TRP A 335 20.13 -2.13 -21.79
N ALA A 336 20.48 -1.29 -22.76
CA ALA A 336 21.88 -1.05 -23.14
C ALA A 336 22.72 -0.48 -21.99
N GLU A 337 22.08 0.24 -21.05
CA GLU A 337 22.72 0.89 -19.90
C GLU A 337 22.53 0.10 -18.59
N HIS A 338 21.78 -1.02 -18.62
CA HIS A 338 21.45 -1.83 -17.43
C HIS A 338 22.69 -2.39 -16.71
N SER A 339 23.82 -2.53 -17.41
CA SER A 339 25.12 -2.83 -16.80
C SER A 339 26.24 -2.28 -17.68
N PRO A 340 27.52 -2.32 -17.26
CA PRO A 340 28.63 -1.94 -18.12
C PRO A 340 28.69 -2.68 -19.46
N ASN A 341 28.03 -3.84 -19.57
CA ASN A 341 27.93 -4.65 -20.79
C ASN A 341 26.48 -4.75 -21.32
N GLY A 342 25.60 -3.80 -20.96
CA GLY A 342 24.17 -3.86 -21.25
C GLY A 342 23.43 -4.95 -20.47
N LEU A 343 22.23 -5.30 -20.89
CA LEU A 343 21.43 -6.36 -20.28
C LEU A 343 22.10 -7.71 -20.57
N THR A 344 22.48 -8.40 -19.50
CA THR A 344 23.17 -9.70 -19.57
C THR A 344 22.19 -10.86 -19.38
N PRO A 345 22.56 -12.11 -19.73
CA PRO A 345 21.72 -13.29 -19.45
C PRO A 345 21.36 -13.43 -17.96
N ARG A 346 22.28 -13.08 -17.07
CA ARG A 346 22.04 -13.07 -15.62
C ARG A 346 21.07 -11.97 -15.22
N GLY A 347 21.24 -10.75 -15.71
CA GLY A 347 20.32 -9.64 -15.47
C GLY A 347 18.90 -9.96 -15.94
N LEU A 348 18.77 -10.45 -17.18
CA LEU A 348 17.50 -10.90 -17.73
C LEU A 348 16.85 -12.00 -16.88
N GLN A 349 17.63 -12.96 -16.38
CA GLN A 349 17.10 -14.01 -15.52
C GLN A 349 16.62 -13.48 -14.15
N ILE A 350 17.28 -12.48 -13.58
CA ILE A 350 16.86 -11.81 -12.33
C ILE A 350 15.54 -11.08 -12.56
N LEU A 351 15.41 -10.33 -13.66
CA LEU A 351 14.18 -9.60 -13.98
C LEU A 351 12.99 -10.55 -14.25
N LEU A 352 13.24 -11.74 -14.76
CA LEU A 352 12.19 -12.71 -15.13
C LEU A 352 11.86 -13.75 -14.04
N GLN A 353 12.65 -13.83 -12.96
CA GLN A 353 12.51 -14.91 -11.98
C GLN A 353 11.19 -14.84 -11.20
N ASP A 354 10.69 -13.64 -10.92
CA ASP A 354 9.48 -13.42 -10.12
C ASP A 354 8.21 -13.84 -10.87
N TYR A 355 8.28 -13.87 -12.21
CA TYR A 355 7.23 -14.41 -13.08
C TYR A 355 7.34 -15.92 -13.31
N GLY A 356 8.31 -16.59 -12.66
CA GLY A 356 8.60 -18.01 -12.88
C GLY A 356 9.20 -18.32 -14.26
N ILE A 357 9.64 -17.31 -15.01
CA ILE A 357 10.14 -17.48 -16.38
C ILE A 357 11.65 -17.74 -16.35
N LYS A 358 12.07 -18.86 -16.95
CA LYS A 358 13.47 -19.29 -16.98
C LYS A 358 13.88 -19.72 -18.38
N SER A 359 15.13 -19.39 -18.72
CA SER A 359 15.75 -19.89 -19.96
C SER A 359 16.08 -21.38 -19.85
N ALA A 360 15.82 -22.13 -20.92
CA ALA A 360 16.11 -23.57 -20.99
C ALA A 360 16.95 -23.91 -22.22
N ASN A 361 17.67 -25.03 -22.18
CA ASN A 361 18.34 -25.55 -23.37
C ASN A 361 17.26 -26.06 -24.33
N ARG A 362 17.23 -25.52 -25.55
CA ARG A 362 16.23 -25.83 -26.56
C ARG A 362 16.91 -26.07 -27.90
N ARG A 363 16.28 -26.91 -28.72
CA ARG A 363 16.72 -27.18 -30.10
C ARG A 363 16.02 -26.20 -31.03
N PHE A 364 16.80 -25.41 -31.77
CA PHE A 364 16.30 -24.44 -32.73
C PHE A 364 16.38 -25.01 -34.17
N PRO A 365 15.67 -24.41 -35.14
CA PRO A 365 15.82 -24.76 -36.55
C PRO A 365 17.29 -24.77 -36.98
N GLY A 366 17.70 -25.79 -37.75
CA GLY A 366 19.11 -26.04 -38.08
C GLY A 366 19.85 -26.97 -37.09
N GLY A 367 19.16 -27.51 -36.08
CA GLY A 367 19.69 -28.58 -35.22
C GLY A 367 20.58 -28.12 -34.07
N HIS A 368 20.86 -26.82 -33.97
CA HIS A 368 21.65 -26.21 -32.91
C HIS A 368 20.88 -26.20 -31.57
N GLN A 369 21.56 -26.59 -30.50
CA GLN A 369 21.06 -26.42 -29.13
C GLN A 369 21.60 -25.12 -28.54
N ALA A 370 20.71 -24.31 -27.96
CA ALA A 370 21.06 -23.07 -27.29
C ALA A 370 20.08 -22.77 -26.14
N LYS A 371 20.47 -21.86 -25.24
CA LYS A 371 19.54 -21.30 -24.25
C LYS A 371 18.52 -20.41 -24.95
N GLY A 372 17.26 -20.51 -24.54
CA GLY A 372 16.19 -19.67 -25.06
C GLY A 372 14.89 -19.77 -24.27
N PHE A 373 13.95 -18.93 -24.69
CA PHE A 373 12.62 -18.83 -24.09
C PHE A 373 11.55 -19.17 -25.14
N THR A 374 10.48 -19.82 -24.69
CA THR A 374 9.29 -20.03 -25.53
C THR A 374 8.28 -18.92 -25.30
N ARG A 375 7.59 -18.48 -26.36
CA ARG A 375 6.53 -17.47 -26.29
C ARG A 375 5.45 -17.84 -25.26
N ALA A 376 5.10 -19.13 -25.17
CA ALA A 376 4.13 -19.65 -24.22
C ALA A 376 4.49 -19.38 -22.74
N GLN A 377 5.79 -19.30 -22.39
CA GLN A 377 6.23 -19.00 -21.02
C GLN A 377 5.83 -17.58 -20.59
N PHE A 378 5.65 -16.66 -21.53
CA PHE A 378 5.30 -15.27 -21.24
C PHE A 378 3.81 -14.98 -21.34
N THR A 379 2.99 -15.93 -21.80
CA THR A 379 1.57 -15.64 -22.12
C THR A 379 0.78 -15.21 -20.88
N ASP A 380 0.94 -15.90 -19.75
CA ASP A 380 0.29 -15.52 -18.48
C ASP A 380 0.78 -14.15 -17.98
N ALA A 381 2.10 -13.94 -17.98
CA ALA A 381 2.71 -12.67 -17.55
C ALA A 381 2.28 -11.49 -18.44
N TRP A 382 2.24 -11.64 -19.77
CA TRP A 382 1.75 -10.60 -20.69
C TRP A 382 0.27 -10.29 -20.49
N THR A 383 -0.54 -11.31 -20.21
CA THR A 383 -1.98 -11.12 -19.96
C THR A 383 -2.22 -10.30 -18.70
N ARG A 384 -1.43 -10.54 -17.65
CA ARG A 384 -1.60 -9.89 -16.34
C ARG A 384 -0.95 -8.51 -16.25
N TYR A 385 0.24 -8.36 -16.82
CA TYR A 385 1.10 -7.21 -16.57
C TYR A 385 1.33 -6.32 -17.79
N CYS A 386 0.90 -6.76 -18.98
CA CYS A 386 1.04 -6.00 -20.22
C CYS A 386 -0.29 -5.96 -20.99
N PRO A 387 -1.42 -5.52 -20.42
CA PRO A 387 -2.66 -5.42 -21.18
C PRO A 387 -2.46 -4.57 -22.45
N PRO A 388 -3.13 -4.89 -23.57
CA PRO A 388 -3.06 -4.06 -24.75
C PRO A 388 -3.56 -2.65 -24.40
N GLU A 389 -2.91 -1.61 -24.93
CA GLU A 389 -3.43 -0.24 -24.83
C GLU A 389 -4.88 -0.25 -25.32
N ALA A 390 -5.79 0.21 -24.48
CA ALA A 390 -7.19 0.38 -24.86
C ALA A 390 -7.20 1.32 -26.06
N THR A 391 -7.48 0.76 -27.24
CA THR A 391 -7.67 1.53 -28.47
C THR A 391 -8.65 2.65 -28.16
N ALA A 392 -8.18 3.90 -28.19
CA ALA A 392 -9.04 5.06 -28.07
C ALA A 392 -10.13 4.94 -29.16
N THR A 393 -11.34 4.59 -28.75
CA THR A 393 -12.50 4.61 -29.62
C THR A 393 -12.76 6.07 -29.96
N LEU A 394 -12.28 6.49 -31.13
CA LEU A 394 -12.70 7.75 -31.73
C LEU A 394 -14.24 7.74 -31.85
N PRO A 395 -14.92 8.84 -31.51
CA PRO A 395 -16.37 8.93 -31.67
C PRO A 395 -16.70 8.74 -33.15
N VAL A 396 -17.59 7.79 -33.44
CA VAL A 396 -18.24 7.68 -34.74
C VAL A 396 -19.11 8.91 -34.89
N GLU A 397 -18.78 9.80 -35.83
CA GLU A 397 -19.69 10.88 -36.22
C GLU A 397 -20.99 10.27 -36.78
N PRO A 398 -22.16 10.73 -36.33
CA PRO A 398 -23.41 10.30 -36.93
C PRO A 398 -23.49 10.84 -38.36
N GLY A 399 -23.60 9.91 -39.32
CA GLY A 399 -23.75 10.19 -40.74
C GLY A 399 -25.03 10.97 -41.06
N ALA A 400 -24.94 11.70 -42.17
CA ALA A 400 -25.93 12.56 -42.80
C ALA A 400 -27.27 11.88 -43.14
#